data_AF-A0AAE3J1W1-F1
#
_entry.id   AF-A0AAE3J1W1-F1
#
_cell.length_a   1.000
_cell.length_b   1.000
_cell.length_c   1.000
_cell.angle_alpha   90.00
_cell.angle_beta   90.00
_cell.angle_gamma   90.00
#
_symmetry.space_group_name_H-M   'P 1'
#
loop_
_entity.id
_entity.type
_entity.pdbx_description
1 polymer ?
#
loop_
_entity_poly.entity_id
_entity_poly.type
_entity_poly.pdbx_seq_one_letter_code
_entity_poly.pdbx_strand_id
1 'polypeptide(L)'
;MQHDIHRSLRMLRDRERGINPDPAWVSATRSRLLMQVRNTIATPEVAAKNRRFIAMAYPSLLRVVRAPALVVLSVIAVVFGGSLASVRAADQSLPGDALFMLKLVTEQTRIAFEKSKVGKVKLKVEFTKRRANELKTIVTTPVSNKEERVNKAADILKQDLHTLKEQLKDVKDDVTAKNDDAAVEAAKVVEKETVEVVKTLKETSKDELTSDAKMKMADAEAQAADVGIQAVEVLVTANAADGQKVTSEELAITISQHVQVVQTTVDSILQDSASSSLAMFASSTESTTSTLMNASTTDAMAKDAAVTLQQVQVLMGESNPTEAITKLKEASTKTFLAQTEVQKTAAASPVDGAAPGGNASSTPQVVNSALEPEEEDIATTTKSGG
;
A
#
# COMPACT_ATOMS: atom_id res chain seq x y z
N MET A 1 -58.96 -21.99 -13.95
CA MET A 1 -59.89 -21.03 -14.59
C MET A 1 -59.68 -20.87 -16.09
N GLN A 2 -58.51 -20.48 -16.63
CA GLN A 2 -58.36 -20.31 -18.10
C GLN A 2 -58.44 -21.61 -18.92
N HIS A 3 -57.97 -22.74 -18.37
CA HIS A 3 -58.03 -24.04 -19.06
C HIS A 3 -59.46 -24.58 -19.19
N ASP A 4 -60.36 -24.22 -18.28
CA ASP A 4 -61.75 -24.69 -18.27
C ASP A 4 -62.57 -24.03 -19.38
N ILE A 5 -62.33 -22.74 -19.64
CA ILE A 5 -63.03 -21.99 -20.70
C ILE A 5 -62.68 -22.55 -22.08
N HIS A 6 -61.41 -22.85 -22.34
CA HIS A 6 -60.98 -23.42 -23.61
C HIS A 6 -61.57 -24.81 -23.87
N ARG A 7 -61.78 -25.60 -22.81
CA ARG A 7 -62.40 -26.92 -22.92
C ARG A 7 -63.90 -26.78 -23.17
N SER A 8 -64.57 -25.86 -22.48
CA SER A 8 -66.00 -25.58 -22.66
C SER A 8 -66.31 -25.06 -24.08
N LEU A 9 -65.51 -24.14 -24.61
CA LEU A 9 -65.70 -23.61 -25.97
C LEU A 9 -65.48 -24.67 -27.05
N ARG A 10 -64.55 -25.61 -26.83
CA ARG A 10 -64.36 -26.75 -27.74
C ARG A 10 -65.54 -27.71 -27.70
N MET A 11 -66.07 -28.00 -26.52
CA MET A 11 -67.25 -28.86 -26.37
C MET A 11 -68.50 -28.25 -27.02
N LEU A 12 -68.71 -26.93 -26.92
CA LEU A 12 -69.80 -26.23 -27.62
C LEU A 12 -69.63 -26.30 -29.15
N ARG A 13 -68.43 -25.99 -29.67
CA ARG A 13 -68.14 -26.08 -31.10
C ARG A 13 -68.38 -27.47 -31.68
N ASP A 14 -67.98 -28.51 -30.95
CA ASP A 14 -68.08 -29.88 -31.45
C ASP A 14 -69.52 -30.45 -31.32
N ARG A 15 -70.36 -29.88 -30.43
CA ARG A 15 -71.80 -30.19 -30.32
C ARG A 15 -72.68 -29.46 -31.33
N GLU A 16 -72.28 -28.27 -31.77
CA GLU A 16 -73.09 -27.38 -32.60
C GLU A 16 -72.72 -27.38 -34.08
N ARG A 17 -72.04 -28.43 -34.58
CA ARG A 17 -71.68 -28.58 -36.01
C ARG A 17 -72.87 -28.60 -37.00
N GLY A 18 -74.10 -28.45 -36.52
CA GLY A 18 -75.31 -28.25 -37.32
C GLY A 18 -75.93 -26.85 -37.25
N ILE A 19 -75.36 -25.90 -36.51
CA ILE A 19 -75.89 -24.53 -36.39
C ILE A 19 -75.22 -23.64 -37.43
N ASN A 20 -75.91 -23.40 -38.55
CA ASN A 20 -75.52 -22.36 -39.49
C ASN A 20 -75.80 -20.98 -38.85
N PRO A 21 -74.79 -20.10 -38.67
CA PRO A 21 -75.02 -18.79 -38.09
C PRO A 21 -75.95 -17.97 -38.99
N ASP A 22 -76.81 -17.16 -38.38
CA ASP A 22 -77.73 -16.28 -39.10
C ASP A 22 -76.95 -15.43 -40.12
N PRO A 23 -77.28 -15.50 -41.42
CA PRO A 23 -76.60 -14.74 -42.47
C PRO A 23 -76.65 -13.22 -42.21
N ALA A 24 -77.68 -12.72 -41.53
CA ALA A 24 -77.78 -11.31 -41.16
C ALA A 24 -76.65 -10.92 -40.19
N TRP A 25 -76.38 -11.75 -39.19
CA TRP A 25 -75.30 -11.54 -38.23
C TRP A 25 -73.92 -11.58 -38.88
N VAL A 26 -73.70 -12.53 -39.80
CA VAL A 26 -72.42 -12.65 -40.53
C VAL A 26 -72.16 -11.41 -41.37
N SER A 27 -73.17 -10.89 -42.08
CA SER A 27 -73.03 -9.70 -42.91
C SER A 27 -72.74 -8.44 -42.08
N ALA A 28 -73.42 -8.26 -40.94
CA ALA A 28 -73.21 -7.13 -40.03
C ALA A 28 -71.82 -7.18 -39.36
N THR A 29 -71.33 -8.37 -39.03
CA THR A 29 -70.00 -8.55 -38.45
C THR A 29 -68.91 -8.27 -39.48
N ARG A 30 -69.11 -8.74 -40.72
CA ARG A 30 -68.18 -8.46 -41.83
C ARG A 30 -68.07 -6.97 -42.12
N SER A 31 -69.18 -6.23 -42.13
CA SER A 31 -69.15 -4.78 -42.40
C SER A 31 -68.41 -4.01 -41.31
N ARG A 32 -68.62 -4.36 -40.02
CA ARG A 32 -67.89 -3.74 -38.89
C ARG A 32 -66.39 -4.00 -38.96
N LEU A 33 -65.98 -5.22 -39.28
CA LEU A 33 -64.56 -5.56 -39.42
C LEU A 33 -63.92 -4.83 -40.60
N LEU A 34 -64.60 -4.76 -41.75
CA LEU A 34 -64.08 -4.02 -42.91
C LEU A 34 -63.99 -2.51 -42.63
N MET A 35 -64.91 -1.95 -41.85
CA MET A 35 -64.82 -0.55 -41.43
C MET A 35 -63.61 -0.32 -40.52
N GLN A 36 -63.35 -1.21 -39.55
CA GLN A 36 -62.17 -1.11 -38.68
C GLN A 36 -60.87 -1.28 -39.46
N VAL A 37 -60.79 -2.25 -40.37
CA VAL A 37 -59.60 -2.48 -41.21
C VAL A 37 -59.35 -1.27 -42.12
N ARG A 38 -60.39 -0.72 -42.75
CA ARG A 38 -60.25 0.48 -43.59
C ARG A 38 -59.80 1.71 -42.79
N ASN A 39 -60.21 1.83 -41.53
CA ASN A 39 -59.77 2.92 -40.65
C ASN A 39 -58.39 2.72 -40.01
N THR A 40 -57.85 1.49 -40.01
CA THR A 40 -56.55 1.18 -39.39
C THR A 40 -55.41 1.02 -40.39
N ILE A 41 -55.69 0.90 -41.69
CA ILE A 41 -54.66 0.98 -42.72
C ILE A 41 -54.32 2.46 -42.94
N ALA A 42 -53.25 2.92 -42.29
CA ALA A 42 -52.68 4.24 -42.50
C ALA A 42 -52.38 4.47 -43.99
N THR A 43 -52.92 5.54 -44.57
CA THR A 43 -52.70 5.90 -45.97
C THR A 43 -51.20 6.16 -46.23
N PRO A 44 -50.65 5.73 -47.38
CA PRO A 44 -49.20 5.76 -47.67
C PRO A 44 -48.57 7.16 -47.65
N GLU A 45 -49.37 8.23 -47.74
CA GLU A 45 -48.89 9.61 -47.66
C GLU A 45 -48.27 9.98 -46.29
N VAL A 46 -48.84 9.49 -45.19
CA VAL A 46 -48.38 9.84 -43.84
C VAL A 46 -47.09 9.09 -43.49
N ALA A 47 -46.95 7.84 -43.93
CA ALA A 47 -45.74 7.05 -43.77
C ALA A 47 -44.56 7.61 -44.59
N ALA A 48 -44.81 8.11 -45.81
CA ALA A 48 -43.78 8.71 -46.65
C ALA A 48 -43.28 10.06 -46.10
N LYS A 49 -44.17 10.88 -45.53
CA LYS A 49 -43.82 12.18 -44.96
C LYS A 49 -42.98 12.05 -43.68
N ASN A 50 -43.33 11.13 -42.78
CA ASN A 50 -42.53 10.87 -41.57
C ASN A 50 -41.16 10.28 -41.89
N ARG A 51 -41.05 9.41 -42.91
CA ARG A 51 -39.75 8.84 -43.32
C ARG A 51 -38.80 9.88 -43.91
N ARG A 52 -39.30 10.90 -44.62
CA ARG A 52 -38.49 12.01 -45.15
C ARG A 52 -38.01 12.96 -44.04
N PHE A 53 -38.85 13.28 -43.05
CA PHE A 53 -38.43 14.10 -41.91
C PHE A 53 -37.37 13.41 -41.04
N ILE A 54 -37.55 12.11 -40.76
CA ILE A 54 -36.56 11.33 -40.00
C ILE A 54 -35.24 11.18 -40.78
N ALA A 55 -35.30 10.92 -42.08
CA ALA A 55 -34.10 10.80 -42.92
C ALA A 55 -33.32 12.12 -43.10
N MET A 56 -34.00 13.27 -43.04
CA MET A 56 -33.37 14.59 -43.17
C MET A 56 -32.84 15.13 -41.82
N ALA A 57 -33.44 14.76 -40.69
CA ALA A 57 -33.01 15.18 -39.34
C ALA A 57 -31.90 14.30 -38.72
N TYR A 58 -31.78 13.04 -39.14
CA TYR A 58 -30.75 12.12 -38.61
C TYR A 58 -29.28 12.52 -38.90
N PRO A 59 -28.90 12.98 -40.11
CA PRO A 59 -27.50 13.29 -40.39
C PRO A 59 -27.02 14.61 -39.76
N SER A 60 -27.92 15.55 -39.48
CA SER A 60 -27.58 16.83 -38.82
C SER A 60 -27.37 16.66 -37.32
N LEU A 61 -28.22 15.89 -36.63
CA LEU A 61 -28.09 15.65 -35.19
C LEU A 61 -26.84 14.80 -34.86
N LEU A 62 -26.54 13.79 -35.68
CA LEU A 62 -25.33 12.98 -35.52
C LEU A 62 -24.04 13.79 -35.73
N ARG A 63 -24.01 14.82 -36.60
CA ARG A 63 -22.85 15.72 -36.74
C ARG A 63 -22.64 16.62 -35.53
N VAL A 64 -23.72 17.15 -34.96
CA VAL A 64 -23.66 18.09 -33.82
C VAL A 64 -23.23 17.39 -32.53
N VAL A 65 -23.58 16.12 -32.32
CA VAL A 65 -23.19 15.35 -31.12
C VAL A 65 -21.83 14.66 -31.29
N ARG A 66 -21.47 14.22 -32.51
CA ARG A 66 -20.18 13.53 -32.75
C ARG A 66 -18.97 14.45 -32.56
N ALA A 67 -19.06 15.71 -32.97
CA ALA A 67 -17.93 16.64 -32.85
C ALA A 67 -17.49 16.86 -31.38
N PRO A 68 -18.36 17.29 -30.45
CA PRO A 68 -17.96 17.46 -29.05
C PRO A 68 -17.66 16.13 -28.37
N ALA A 69 -18.37 15.04 -28.70
CA ALA A 69 -18.08 13.72 -28.13
C ALA A 69 -16.70 13.21 -28.54
N LEU A 70 -16.28 13.39 -29.80
CA LEU A 70 -14.94 13.02 -30.26
C LEU A 70 -13.87 13.95 -29.71
N VAL A 71 -14.15 15.23 -29.50
CA VAL A 71 -13.22 16.14 -28.83
C VAL A 71 -13.03 15.75 -27.37
N VAL A 72 -14.10 15.48 -26.63
CA VAL A 72 -14.03 14.99 -25.24
C VAL A 72 -13.31 13.64 -25.19
N LEU A 73 -13.66 12.71 -26.08
CA LEU A 73 -12.99 11.42 -26.17
C LEU A 73 -11.52 11.56 -26.59
N SER A 74 -11.16 12.54 -27.42
CA SER A 74 -9.79 12.82 -27.81
C SER A 74 -9.01 13.49 -26.69
N VAL A 75 -9.63 14.37 -25.89
CA VAL A 75 -9.00 14.95 -24.70
C VAL A 75 -8.76 13.85 -23.66
N ILE A 76 -9.76 12.99 -23.43
CA ILE A 76 -9.60 11.79 -22.60
C ILE A 76 -8.53 10.88 -23.20
N ALA A 77 -8.53 10.62 -24.51
CA ALA A 77 -7.53 9.76 -25.15
C ALA A 77 -6.14 10.41 -25.24
N VAL A 78 -5.98 11.72 -25.14
CA VAL A 78 -4.66 12.37 -25.06
C VAL A 78 -4.17 12.39 -23.62
N VAL A 79 -5.04 12.71 -22.67
CA VAL A 79 -4.76 12.70 -21.21
C VAL A 79 -4.49 11.28 -20.71
N PHE A 80 -5.24 10.28 -21.20
CA PHE A 80 -5.14 8.87 -20.82
C PHE A 80 -4.42 7.98 -21.87
N GLY A 81 -4.33 8.37 -23.14
CA GLY A 81 -3.57 7.61 -24.14
C GLY A 81 -2.06 7.86 -24.06
N GLY A 82 -1.64 9.01 -23.50
CA GLY A 82 -0.28 9.17 -22.99
C GLY A 82 -0.03 8.38 -21.70
N SER A 83 -1.08 7.95 -20.99
CA SER A 83 -0.96 7.39 -19.63
C SER A 83 -0.68 5.89 -19.57
N LEU A 84 -0.74 5.13 -20.67
CA LEU A 84 -0.27 3.73 -20.63
C LEU A 84 1.24 3.64 -20.35
N ALA A 85 2.02 4.63 -20.80
CA ALA A 85 3.42 4.78 -20.39
C ALA A 85 3.54 5.33 -18.97
N SER A 86 2.68 6.29 -18.58
CA SER A 86 2.71 6.91 -17.25
C SER A 86 2.33 5.95 -16.12
N VAL A 87 1.44 4.98 -16.34
CA VAL A 87 1.08 3.97 -15.32
C VAL A 87 2.26 3.05 -15.05
N ARG A 88 2.98 2.59 -16.09
CA ARG A 88 4.19 1.78 -15.91
C ARG A 88 5.32 2.56 -15.22
N ALA A 89 5.47 3.84 -15.55
CA ALA A 89 6.42 4.72 -14.87
C ALA A 89 6.02 4.98 -13.41
N ALA A 90 4.72 5.10 -13.11
CA ALA A 90 4.22 5.24 -11.75
C ALA A 90 4.43 3.96 -10.92
N ASP A 91 4.24 2.78 -11.51
CA ASP A 91 4.51 1.51 -10.83
C ASP A 91 5.99 1.34 -10.43
N GLN A 92 6.92 1.89 -11.22
CA GLN A 92 8.35 1.91 -10.93
C GLN A 92 8.81 3.12 -10.10
N SER A 93 7.92 4.07 -9.81
CA SER A 93 8.28 5.25 -9.03
C SER A 93 8.59 4.91 -7.58
N LEU A 94 9.61 5.57 -7.04
CA LEU A 94 10.06 5.48 -5.66
C LEU A 94 9.45 6.61 -4.82
N PRO A 95 9.30 6.41 -3.50
CA PRO A 95 8.98 7.47 -2.56
C PRO A 95 9.82 8.73 -2.80
N GLY A 96 9.14 9.87 -3.00
CA GLY A 96 9.76 11.15 -3.37
C GLY A 96 9.73 11.49 -4.87
N ASP A 97 9.35 10.55 -5.74
CA ASP A 97 9.10 10.84 -7.16
C ASP A 97 7.73 11.49 -7.37
N ALA A 98 7.60 12.32 -8.41
CA ALA A 98 6.35 13.01 -8.72
C ALA A 98 5.17 12.05 -8.98
N LEU A 99 5.43 10.91 -9.63
CA LEU A 99 4.40 9.90 -9.95
C LEU A 99 4.08 8.95 -8.78
N PHE A 100 4.80 9.05 -7.67
CA PHE A 100 4.56 8.18 -6.51
C PHE A 100 3.20 8.45 -5.85
N MET A 101 2.74 9.71 -5.87
CA MET A 101 1.39 10.04 -5.38
C MET A 101 0.31 9.33 -6.20
N LEU A 102 0.52 9.20 -7.51
CA LEU A 102 -0.42 8.47 -8.37
C LEU A 102 -0.43 6.98 -8.01
N LYS A 103 0.74 6.38 -7.72
CA LYS A 103 0.87 5.01 -7.24
C LYS A 103 0.09 4.77 -5.94
N LEU A 104 0.21 5.66 -4.96
CA LEU A 104 -0.58 5.55 -3.72
C LEU A 104 -2.08 5.62 -3.99
N VAL A 105 -2.52 6.53 -4.87
CA VAL A 105 -3.95 6.64 -5.23
C VAL A 105 -4.46 5.39 -5.94
N THR A 106 -3.69 4.80 -6.86
CA THR A 106 -4.11 3.56 -7.54
C THR A 106 -4.17 2.38 -6.58
N GLU A 107 -3.25 2.30 -5.63
CA GLU A 107 -3.23 1.28 -4.58
C GLU A 107 -4.43 1.41 -3.63
N GLN A 108 -4.73 2.62 -3.14
CA GLN A 108 -5.91 2.89 -2.32
C GLN A 108 -7.21 2.60 -3.07
N THR A 109 -7.26 2.94 -4.36
CA THR A 109 -8.39 2.63 -5.23
C THR A 109 -8.59 1.11 -5.32
N ARG A 110 -7.53 0.33 -5.54
CA ARG A 110 -7.60 -1.13 -5.58
C ARG A 110 -8.15 -1.73 -4.27
N ILE A 111 -7.74 -1.20 -3.12
CA ILE A 111 -8.28 -1.59 -1.81
C ILE A 111 -9.76 -1.19 -1.65
N ALA A 112 -10.15 0.00 -2.11
CA ALA A 112 -11.51 0.49 -2.00
C ALA A 112 -12.51 -0.30 -2.85
N PHE A 113 -12.07 -0.78 -4.03
CA PHE A 113 -12.88 -1.64 -4.90
C PHE A 113 -12.92 -3.11 -4.46
N GLU A 114 -11.98 -3.54 -3.59
CA GLU A 114 -11.99 -4.89 -3.02
C GLU A 114 -13.08 -5.00 -1.95
N LYS A 115 -14.01 -5.94 -2.14
CA LYS A 115 -15.17 -6.10 -1.26
C LYS A 115 -14.89 -7.04 -0.10
N SER A 116 -14.02 -8.01 -0.30
CA SER A 116 -13.71 -9.02 0.70
C SER A 116 -12.66 -8.51 1.71
N LYS A 117 -12.88 -8.74 3.00
CA LYS A 117 -11.87 -8.42 4.04
C LYS A 117 -10.55 -9.15 3.78
N VAL A 118 -10.64 -10.43 3.43
CA VAL A 118 -9.51 -11.27 3.01
C VAL A 118 -8.76 -10.68 1.82
N GLY A 119 -9.47 -10.23 0.78
CA GLY A 119 -8.86 -9.59 -0.37
C GLY A 119 -8.14 -8.30 0.01
N LYS A 120 -8.71 -7.48 0.91
CA LYS A 120 -8.06 -6.26 1.41
C LYS A 120 -6.75 -6.58 2.12
N VAL A 121 -6.74 -7.59 2.99
CA VAL A 121 -5.53 -8.07 3.68
C VAL A 121 -4.46 -8.52 2.66
N LYS A 122 -4.84 -9.32 1.66
CA LYS A 122 -3.92 -9.78 0.61
C LYS A 122 -3.32 -8.62 -0.20
N LEU A 123 -4.15 -7.65 -0.59
CA LEU A 123 -3.66 -6.45 -1.29
C LEU A 123 -2.72 -5.62 -0.40
N LYS A 124 -3.05 -5.48 0.87
CA LYS A 124 -2.28 -4.66 1.79
C LYS A 124 -0.91 -5.27 2.07
N VAL A 125 -0.82 -6.60 2.24
CA VAL A 125 0.47 -7.27 2.40
C VAL A 125 1.32 -7.21 1.12
N GLU A 126 0.73 -7.28 -0.08
CA GLU A 126 1.45 -7.03 -1.34
C GLU A 126 2.10 -5.63 -1.35
N PHE A 127 1.37 -4.61 -0.88
CA PHE A 127 1.88 -3.24 -0.81
C PHE A 127 2.97 -3.08 0.24
N THR A 128 2.84 -3.71 1.39
CA THR A 128 3.88 -3.78 2.44
C THR A 128 5.16 -4.41 1.91
N LYS A 129 5.09 -5.59 1.28
CA LYS A 129 6.24 -6.25 0.65
C LYS A 129 6.89 -5.33 -0.39
N ARG A 130 6.08 -4.67 -1.21
CA ARG A 130 6.57 -3.72 -2.20
C ARG A 130 7.30 -2.54 -1.55
N ARG A 131 6.82 -2.01 -0.42
CA ARG A 131 7.47 -0.90 0.28
C ARG A 131 8.83 -1.29 0.86
N ALA A 132 8.95 -2.51 1.38
CA ALA A 132 10.25 -3.04 1.82
C ALA A 132 11.25 -3.14 0.66
N ASN A 133 10.80 -3.56 -0.53
CA ASN A 133 11.63 -3.59 -1.74
C ASN A 133 11.98 -2.19 -2.26
N GLU A 134 11.07 -1.22 -2.15
CA GLU A 134 11.35 0.18 -2.48
C GLU A 134 12.41 0.78 -1.56
N LEU A 135 12.32 0.51 -0.25
CA LEU A 135 13.36 0.86 0.72
C LEU A 135 14.71 0.28 0.30
N LYS A 136 14.78 -1.04 0.05
CA LYS A 136 16.00 -1.69 -0.44
C LYS A 136 16.54 -1.04 -1.70
N THR A 137 15.68 -0.68 -2.64
CA THR A 137 16.08 -0.02 -3.90
C THR A 137 16.64 1.37 -3.63
N ILE A 138 15.99 2.18 -2.80
CA ILE A 138 16.45 3.53 -2.43
C ILE A 138 17.84 3.47 -1.77
N VAL A 139 18.08 2.47 -0.93
CA VAL A 139 19.35 2.36 -0.20
C VAL A 139 20.49 1.87 -1.07
N THR A 140 20.22 0.91 -1.97
CA THR A 140 21.23 0.27 -2.82
C THR A 140 21.53 1.02 -4.12
N THR A 141 20.64 1.92 -4.55
CA THR A 141 20.82 2.70 -5.78
C THR A 141 21.20 4.15 -5.49
N PRO A 142 22.02 4.79 -6.34
CA PRO A 142 22.35 6.19 -6.19
C PRO A 142 21.14 7.05 -6.56
N VAL A 143 20.43 7.53 -5.54
CA VAL A 143 19.28 8.44 -5.70
C VAL A 143 19.49 9.75 -4.93
N SER A 144 19.00 10.85 -5.47
CA SER A 144 19.00 12.15 -4.78
C SER A 144 18.08 12.13 -3.55
N ASN A 145 18.48 12.81 -2.48
CA ASN A 145 17.74 12.88 -1.21
C ASN A 145 17.45 11.49 -0.61
N LYS A 146 18.40 10.55 -0.73
CA LYS A 146 18.28 9.15 -0.26
C LYS A 146 17.66 9.06 1.13
N GLU A 147 18.18 9.78 2.12
CA GLU A 147 17.70 9.74 3.51
C GLU A 147 16.23 10.18 3.65
N GLU A 148 15.84 11.29 3.01
CA GLU A 148 14.46 11.77 3.04
C GLU A 148 13.51 10.75 2.39
N ARG A 149 13.94 10.10 1.32
CA ARG A 149 13.18 9.05 0.63
C ARG A 149 13.04 7.79 1.49
N VAL A 150 14.11 7.37 2.17
CA VAL A 150 14.08 6.26 3.15
C VAL A 150 13.09 6.57 4.26
N ASN A 151 13.17 7.76 4.84
CA ASN A 151 12.28 8.19 5.91
C ASN A 151 10.80 8.16 5.48
N LYS A 152 10.48 8.72 4.31
CA LYS A 152 9.11 8.68 3.76
C LYS A 152 8.63 7.26 3.51
N ALA A 153 9.50 6.42 2.93
CA ALA A 153 9.18 5.03 2.63
C ALA A 153 8.93 4.21 3.91
N ALA A 154 9.74 4.41 4.94
CA ALA A 154 9.57 3.78 6.24
C ALA A 154 8.29 4.24 6.95
N ASP A 155 7.96 5.53 6.90
CA ASP A 155 6.72 6.06 7.49
C ASP A 155 5.47 5.48 6.81
N ILE A 156 5.48 5.37 5.47
CA ILE A 156 4.38 4.74 4.71
C ILE A 156 4.28 3.25 5.05
N LEU A 157 5.41 2.54 5.10
CA LEU A 157 5.44 1.12 5.47
C LEU A 157 4.85 0.90 6.87
N LYS A 158 5.19 1.75 7.85
CA LYS A 158 4.60 1.72 9.20
C LYS A 158 3.08 1.89 9.16
N GLN A 159 2.60 2.87 8.40
CA GLN A 159 1.15 3.08 8.22
C GLN A 159 0.47 1.87 7.56
N ASP A 160 1.12 1.26 6.57
CA ASP A 160 0.61 0.08 5.88
C ASP A 160 0.51 -1.12 6.83
N LEU A 161 1.55 -1.34 7.64
CA LEU A 161 1.60 -2.38 8.66
C LEU A 161 0.56 -2.17 9.76
N HIS A 162 0.38 -0.94 10.24
CA HIS A 162 -0.67 -0.62 11.21
C HIS A 162 -2.06 -0.95 10.65
N THR A 163 -2.32 -0.56 9.40
CA THR A 163 -3.61 -0.88 8.75
C THR A 163 -3.80 -2.38 8.58
N LEU A 164 -2.74 -3.09 8.16
CA LEU A 164 -2.74 -4.54 8.01
C LEU A 164 -3.01 -5.23 9.35
N LYS A 165 -2.42 -4.73 10.45
CA LYS A 165 -2.64 -5.20 11.82
C LYS A 165 -4.13 -5.14 12.20
N GLU A 166 -4.78 -4.01 11.97
CA GLU A 166 -6.20 -3.84 12.26
C GLU A 166 -7.07 -4.76 11.38
N GLN A 167 -6.79 -4.82 10.08
CA GLN A 167 -7.52 -5.72 9.17
C GLN A 167 -7.37 -7.20 9.55
N LEU A 168 -6.23 -7.58 10.11
CA LEU A 168 -5.98 -8.94 10.55
C LEU A 168 -6.78 -9.30 11.83
N LYS A 169 -7.08 -8.32 12.69
CA LYS A 169 -8.02 -8.53 13.81
C LYS A 169 -9.41 -8.84 13.28
N ASP A 170 -9.87 -8.10 12.28
CA ASP A 170 -11.17 -8.36 11.64
C ASP A 170 -11.24 -9.76 11.00
N VAL A 171 -10.12 -10.26 10.47
CA VAL A 171 -10.00 -11.60 9.89
C VAL A 171 -9.96 -12.69 10.98
N LYS A 172 -9.32 -12.43 12.12
CA LYS A 172 -9.33 -13.34 13.29
C LYS A 172 -10.77 -13.64 13.74
N ASP A 173 -11.61 -12.61 13.78
CA ASP A 173 -13.03 -12.77 14.13
C ASP A 173 -13.78 -13.62 13.10
N ASP A 174 -13.44 -13.52 11.81
CA ASP A 174 -14.03 -14.35 10.75
C ASP A 174 -13.56 -15.81 10.82
N VAL A 175 -12.30 -16.08 11.22
CA VAL A 175 -11.82 -17.45 11.48
C VAL A 175 -12.61 -18.08 12.63
N THR A 176 -12.74 -17.38 13.76
CA THR A 176 -13.42 -17.92 14.95
C THR A 176 -14.93 -18.09 14.75
N ALA A 177 -15.58 -17.19 14.00
CA ALA A 177 -17.03 -17.23 13.80
C ALA A 177 -17.47 -18.12 12.64
N LYS A 178 -16.66 -18.26 11.58
CA LYS A 178 -17.08 -18.89 10.31
C LYS A 178 -16.18 -20.04 9.86
N ASN A 179 -15.04 -20.27 10.52
CA ASN A 179 -14.01 -21.21 10.08
C ASN A 179 -13.65 -20.98 8.59
N ASP A 180 -13.47 -19.73 8.17
CA ASP A 180 -13.23 -19.36 6.77
C ASP A 180 -11.82 -19.75 6.30
N ASP A 181 -11.72 -20.67 5.33
CA ASP A 181 -10.44 -21.11 4.73
C ASP A 181 -9.66 -19.94 4.11
N ALA A 182 -10.37 -18.98 3.52
CA ALA A 182 -9.73 -17.84 2.87
C ALA A 182 -9.05 -16.92 3.89
N ALA A 183 -9.58 -16.86 5.11
CA ALA A 183 -9.01 -16.11 6.23
C ALA A 183 -7.73 -16.78 6.77
N VAL A 184 -7.72 -18.12 6.86
CA VAL A 184 -6.52 -18.89 7.23
C VAL A 184 -5.41 -18.69 6.20
N GLU A 185 -5.73 -18.83 4.92
CA GLU A 185 -4.76 -18.61 3.83
C GLU A 185 -4.24 -17.16 3.79
N ALA A 186 -5.08 -16.18 4.12
CA ALA A 186 -4.64 -14.79 4.25
C ALA A 186 -3.61 -14.64 5.38
N ALA A 187 -3.86 -15.26 6.54
CA ALA A 187 -2.93 -15.23 7.67
C ALA A 187 -1.59 -15.89 7.31
N LYS A 188 -1.59 -17.02 6.60
CA LYS A 188 -0.36 -17.67 6.09
C LYS A 188 0.45 -16.74 5.19
N VAL A 189 -0.22 -16.07 4.26
CA VAL A 189 0.45 -15.10 3.36
C VAL A 189 1.01 -13.92 4.16
N VAL A 190 0.23 -13.36 5.10
CA VAL A 190 0.70 -12.25 5.94
C VAL A 190 1.92 -12.64 6.75
N GLU A 191 1.89 -13.81 7.39
CA GLU A 191 3.01 -14.34 8.16
C GLU A 191 4.29 -14.43 7.31
N LYS A 192 4.23 -15.17 6.20
CA LYS A 192 5.37 -15.37 5.31
C LYS A 192 5.96 -14.06 4.79
N GLU A 193 5.09 -13.16 4.34
CA GLU A 193 5.49 -11.89 3.74
C GLU A 193 6.04 -10.91 4.78
N THR A 194 5.52 -10.92 6.01
CA THR A 194 6.07 -10.07 7.08
C THR A 194 7.44 -10.55 7.55
N VAL A 195 7.69 -11.87 7.57
CA VAL A 195 9.03 -12.44 7.79
C VAL A 195 10.01 -11.97 6.70
N GLU A 196 9.60 -11.99 5.43
CA GLU A 196 10.42 -11.49 4.31
C GLU A 196 10.67 -9.98 4.41
N VAL A 197 9.67 -9.20 4.82
CA VAL A 197 9.80 -7.75 5.06
C VAL A 197 10.84 -7.48 6.15
N VAL A 198 10.74 -8.13 7.31
CA VAL A 198 11.72 -7.96 8.40
C VAL A 198 13.13 -8.29 7.93
N LYS A 199 13.30 -9.43 7.24
CA LYS A 199 14.61 -9.82 6.68
C LYS A 199 15.14 -8.77 5.71
N THR A 200 14.29 -8.26 4.82
CA THR A 200 14.66 -7.24 3.83
C THR A 200 15.09 -5.94 4.49
N LEU A 201 14.32 -5.46 5.48
CA LEU A 201 14.64 -4.24 6.22
C LEU A 201 15.97 -4.38 6.97
N LYS A 202 16.20 -5.54 7.59
CA LYS A 202 17.43 -5.84 8.31
C LYS A 202 18.66 -5.94 7.43
N GLU A 203 18.53 -6.54 6.25
CA GLU A 203 19.63 -6.54 5.27
C GLU A 203 19.93 -5.12 4.81
N THR A 204 18.88 -4.32 4.58
CA THR A 204 18.98 -2.95 4.09
C THR A 204 19.52 -1.98 5.14
N SER A 205 19.29 -2.22 6.43
CA SER A 205 19.78 -1.35 7.53
C SER A 205 21.28 -1.47 7.82
N LYS A 206 21.95 -2.47 7.21
CA LYS A 206 23.41 -2.65 7.29
C LYS A 206 24.18 -1.61 6.47
N ASP A 207 23.55 -1.00 5.48
CA ASP A 207 24.17 0.02 4.66
C ASP A 207 24.40 1.33 5.44
N GLU A 208 25.24 2.20 4.89
CA GLU A 208 25.45 3.54 5.44
C GLU A 208 24.19 4.38 5.26
N LEU A 209 23.53 4.65 6.40
CA LEU A 209 22.32 5.45 6.57
C LEU A 209 22.50 6.34 7.78
N THR A 210 21.76 7.46 7.80
CA THR A 210 21.70 8.32 8.98
C THR A 210 21.04 7.59 10.16
N SER A 211 21.33 8.03 11.38
CA SER A 211 20.75 7.43 12.58
C SER A 211 19.22 7.55 12.62
N ASP A 212 18.65 8.65 12.10
CA ASP A 212 17.19 8.84 11.98
C ASP A 212 16.57 7.81 11.02
N ALA A 213 17.18 7.60 9.84
CA ALA A 213 16.72 6.59 8.89
C ALA A 213 16.79 5.16 9.45
N LYS A 214 17.87 4.82 10.16
CA LYS A 214 18.00 3.52 10.85
C LYS A 214 16.96 3.34 11.94
N MET A 215 16.65 4.38 12.70
CA MET A 215 15.60 4.35 13.72
C MET A 215 14.22 4.09 13.11
N LYS A 216 13.85 4.80 12.05
CA LYS A 216 12.56 4.58 11.36
C LYS A 216 12.46 3.19 10.72
N MET A 217 13.56 2.67 10.19
CA MET A 217 13.60 1.29 9.69
C MET A 217 13.45 0.26 10.81
N ALA A 218 14.10 0.46 11.96
CA ALA A 218 13.94 -0.42 13.12
C ALA A 218 12.51 -0.40 13.66
N ASP A 219 11.86 0.78 13.70
CA ASP A 219 10.43 0.88 14.04
C ASP A 219 9.53 0.12 13.05
N ALA A 220 9.83 0.19 11.75
CA ALA A 220 9.08 -0.54 10.73
C ALA A 220 9.33 -2.07 10.84
N GLU A 221 10.56 -2.48 11.18
CA GLU A 221 10.93 -3.87 11.47
C GLU A 221 10.11 -4.41 12.64
N ALA A 222 10.04 -3.65 13.74
CA ALA A 222 9.27 -3.99 14.93
C ALA A 222 7.78 -4.16 14.63
N GLN A 223 7.20 -3.23 13.86
CA GLN A 223 5.80 -3.32 13.44
C GLN A 223 5.54 -4.51 12.51
N ALA A 224 6.47 -4.83 11.60
CA ALA A 224 6.33 -5.98 10.72
C ALA A 224 6.38 -7.30 11.50
N ALA A 225 7.28 -7.41 12.49
CA ALA A 225 7.35 -8.57 13.36
C ALA A 225 6.06 -8.74 14.19
N ASP A 226 5.54 -7.67 14.78
CA ASP A 226 4.28 -7.69 15.55
C ASP A 226 3.08 -8.11 14.69
N VAL A 227 2.97 -7.62 13.45
CA VAL A 227 1.94 -8.08 12.50
C VAL A 227 2.11 -9.56 12.16
N GLY A 228 3.35 -10.02 11.95
CA GLY A 228 3.65 -11.44 11.73
C GLY A 228 3.20 -12.31 12.90
N ILE A 229 3.52 -11.93 14.13
CA ILE A 229 3.08 -12.65 15.36
C ILE A 229 1.56 -12.69 15.45
N GLN A 230 0.88 -11.60 15.12
CA GLN A 230 -0.58 -11.58 15.10
C GLN A 230 -1.14 -12.52 14.02
N ALA A 231 -0.47 -12.69 12.89
CA ALA A 231 -0.85 -13.68 11.88
C ALA A 231 -0.67 -15.12 12.39
N VAL A 232 0.43 -15.40 13.09
CA VAL A 232 0.63 -16.69 13.76
C VAL A 232 -0.46 -16.95 14.80
N GLU A 233 -0.87 -15.93 15.56
CA GLU A 233 -1.99 -16.04 16.51
C GLU A 233 -3.29 -16.45 15.80
N VAL A 234 -3.59 -15.87 14.62
CA VAL A 234 -4.73 -16.29 13.79
C VAL A 234 -4.59 -17.77 13.37
N LEU A 235 -3.41 -18.20 12.94
CA LEU A 235 -3.16 -19.60 12.54
C LEU A 235 -3.34 -20.58 13.71
N VAL A 236 -2.96 -20.19 14.93
CA VAL A 236 -3.21 -21.01 16.13
C VAL A 236 -4.68 -21.08 16.48
N THR A 237 -5.41 -19.97 16.38
CA THR A 237 -6.87 -20.01 16.57
C THR A 237 -7.55 -20.90 15.52
N ALA A 238 -7.05 -20.89 14.28
CA ALA A 238 -7.53 -21.78 13.22
C ALA A 238 -7.23 -23.26 13.53
N ASN A 239 -6.01 -23.59 13.96
CA ASN A 239 -5.63 -24.95 14.35
C ASN A 239 -6.45 -25.47 15.54
N ALA A 240 -6.73 -24.62 16.53
CA ALA A 240 -7.55 -24.97 17.68
C ALA A 240 -9.02 -25.23 17.29
N ALA A 241 -9.53 -24.53 16.27
CA ALA A 241 -10.90 -24.70 15.76
C ALA A 241 -11.04 -25.90 14.81
N ASP A 242 -10.07 -26.09 13.91
CA ASP A 242 -10.02 -27.16 12.92
C ASP A 242 -8.57 -27.51 12.56
N GLY A 243 -8.03 -28.52 13.25
CA GLY A 243 -6.65 -28.97 13.12
C GLY A 243 -6.25 -29.55 11.75
N GLN A 244 -7.19 -29.68 10.80
CA GLN A 244 -6.85 -30.04 9.41
C GLN A 244 -6.40 -28.85 8.55
N LYS A 245 -6.76 -27.61 8.90
CA LYS A 245 -6.49 -26.42 8.07
C LYS A 245 -5.06 -25.88 8.23
N VAL A 246 -4.52 -26.03 9.42
CA VAL A 246 -3.14 -25.70 9.78
C VAL A 246 -2.62 -26.88 10.58
N THR A 247 -1.60 -27.57 10.08
CA THR A 247 -1.04 -28.71 10.82
C THR A 247 -0.13 -28.22 11.93
N SER A 248 0.05 -29.03 12.99
CA SER A 248 1.00 -28.70 14.05
C SER A 248 2.44 -28.58 13.54
N GLU A 249 2.79 -29.31 12.47
CA GLU A 249 4.08 -29.20 11.80
C GLU A 249 4.24 -27.85 11.08
N GLU A 250 3.22 -27.44 10.32
CA GLU A 250 3.20 -26.13 9.64
C GLU A 250 3.33 -24.99 10.66
N LEU A 251 2.61 -25.10 11.79
CA LEU A 251 2.67 -24.14 12.86
C LEU A 251 4.04 -24.09 13.54
N ALA A 252 4.68 -25.24 13.77
CA ALA A 252 6.03 -25.31 14.33
C ALA A 252 7.07 -24.66 13.40
N ILE A 253 6.95 -24.88 12.08
CA ILE A 253 7.80 -24.23 11.07
C ILE A 253 7.62 -22.71 11.12
N THR A 254 6.37 -22.24 11.11
CA THR A 254 6.02 -20.81 11.17
C THR A 254 6.56 -20.15 12.45
N ILE A 255 6.32 -20.73 13.62
CA ILE A 255 6.85 -20.18 14.89
C ILE A 255 8.38 -20.19 14.87
N SER A 256 9.01 -21.25 14.36
CA SER A 256 10.47 -21.35 14.26
C SER A 256 11.08 -20.28 13.36
N GLN A 257 10.45 -19.98 12.21
CA GLN A 257 10.89 -18.89 11.32
C GLN A 257 10.85 -17.54 12.04
N HIS A 258 9.78 -17.27 12.78
CA HIS A 258 9.66 -16.03 13.53
C HIS A 258 10.67 -15.96 14.69
N VAL A 259 10.89 -17.06 15.40
CA VAL A 259 11.94 -17.17 16.42
C VAL A 259 13.31 -16.88 15.81
N GLN A 260 13.62 -17.38 14.63
CA GLN A 260 14.89 -17.12 13.94
C GLN A 260 15.06 -15.64 13.61
N VAL A 261 14.00 -14.98 13.13
CA VAL A 261 14.01 -13.54 12.85
C VAL A 261 14.33 -12.75 14.12
N VAL A 262 13.60 -12.98 15.21
CA VAL A 262 13.82 -12.28 16.49
C VAL A 262 15.21 -12.60 17.04
N GLN A 263 15.66 -13.85 16.98
CA GLN A 263 16.99 -14.27 17.43
C GLN A 263 18.09 -13.54 16.67
N THR A 264 17.97 -13.44 15.34
CA THR A 264 18.95 -12.70 14.54
C THR A 264 19.01 -11.24 15.01
N THR A 265 17.88 -10.64 15.41
CA THR A 265 17.83 -9.23 15.88
C THR A 265 18.43 -9.07 17.26
N VAL A 266 18.20 -10.03 18.16
CA VAL A 266 18.95 -10.12 19.42
C VAL A 266 20.46 -10.19 19.18
N ASP A 267 20.91 -11.06 18.28
CA ASP A 267 22.34 -11.22 17.99
C ASP A 267 22.97 -9.94 17.43
N SER A 268 22.24 -9.21 16.57
CA SER A 268 22.69 -7.93 16.01
C SER A 268 22.82 -6.86 17.11
N ILE A 269 21.83 -6.77 18.02
CA ILE A 269 21.87 -5.83 19.16
C ILE A 269 23.09 -6.11 20.04
N LEU A 270 23.32 -7.37 20.40
CA LEU A 270 24.44 -7.75 21.25
C LEU A 270 25.80 -7.46 20.59
N GLN A 271 25.90 -7.63 19.28
CA GLN A 271 27.11 -7.31 18.51
C GLN A 271 27.36 -5.79 18.43
N ASP A 272 26.31 -4.99 18.24
CA ASP A 272 26.39 -3.53 18.14
C ASP A 272 26.73 -2.89 19.51
N SER A 273 26.13 -3.40 20.60
CA SER A 273 26.46 -3.00 21.97
C SER A 273 27.92 -3.30 22.33
N ALA A 274 28.42 -4.48 21.99
CA ALA A 274 29.81 -4.87 22.25
C ALA A 274 30.80 -3.97 21.50
N SER A 275 30.50 -3.61 20.24
CA SER A 275 31.34 -2.72 19.44
C SER A 275 31.34 -1.28 19.98
N SER A 276 30.18 -0.80 20.44
CA SER A 276 30.02 0.55 20.99
C SER A 276 30.71 0.72 22.34
N SER A 277 30.63 -0.28 23.22
CA SER A 277 31.31 -0.25 24.53
C SER A 277 32.84 -0.25 24.40
N LEU A 278 33.40 -0.96 23.41
CA LEU A 278 34.83 -0.96 23.13
C LEU A 278 35.32 0.42 22.64
N ALA A 279 34.54 1.08 21.78
CA ALA A 279 34.85 2.41 21.26
C ALA A 279 34.78 3.50 22.35
N MET A 280 33.82 3.43 23.27
CA MET A 280 33.69 4.38 24.38
C MET A 280 34.81 4.24 25.41
N PHE A 281 35.32 3.03 25.66
CA PHE A 281 36.47 2.82 26.54
C PHE A 281 37.76 3.49 25.99
N ALA A 282 37.90 3.57 24.67
CA ALA A 282 39.05 4.19 24.03
C ALA A 282 39.02 5.73 24.01
N SER A 283 37.84 6.35 24.23
CA SER A 283 37.62 7.80 24.05
C SER A 283 37.39 8.56 25.37
N SER A 284 38.05 8.15 26.44
CA SER A 284 37.86 8.65 27.81
C SER A 284 37.88 10.19 27.95
N THR A 285 36.71 10.84 27.99
CA THR A 285 36.54 12.20 28.54
C THR A 285 35.14 12.33 29.16
N GLU A 286 35.09 12.20 30.50
CA GLU A 286 34.13 12.68 31.52
C GLU A 286 32.58 12.62 31.34
N SER A 287 31.99 12.25 30.20
CA SER A 287 30.52 12.15 30.02
C SER A 287 29.98 10.71 29.95
N THR A 288 30.52 9.81 30.77
CA THR A 288 30.32 8.34 30.62
C THR A 288 29.23 7.72 31.49
N THR A 289 28.77 8.36 32.57
CA THR A 289 27.92 7.67 33.58
C THR A 289 26.48 7.39 33.12
N SER A 290 25.84 8.30 32.38
CA SER A 290 24.47 8.11 31.88
C SER A 290 24.39 7.12 30.71
N THR A 291 25.40 7.12 29.84
CA THR A 291 25.46 6.24 28.66
C THR A 291 25.76 4.79 29.04
N LEU A 292 26.61 4.56 30.05
CA LEU A 292 26.91 3.22 30.58
C LEU A 292 25.68 2.53 31.19
N MET A 293 24.80 3.28 31.87
CA MET A 293 23.56 2.73 32.43
C MET A 293 22.58 2.27 31.33
N ASN A 294 22.46 3.04 30.24
CA ASN A 294 21.56 2.68 29.13
C ASN A 294 22.07 1.45 28.36
N ALA A 295 23.37 1.36 28.07
CA ALA A 295 23.96 0.20 27.40
C ALA A 295 23.79 -1.10 28.22
N SER A 296 23.90 -1.02 29.55
CA SER A 296 23.64 -2.19 30.41
C SER A 296 22.18 -2.62 30.41
N THR A 297 21.24 -1.68 30.22
CA THR A 297 19.80 -1.97 30.15
C THR A 297 19.44 -2.64 28.81
N THR A 298 19.97 -2.14 27.69
CA THR A 298 19.74 -2.76 26.37
C THR A 298 20.29 -4.18 26.30
N ASP A 299 21.48 -4.42 26.85
CA ASP A 299 22.09 -5.76 26.91
C ASP A 299 21.29 -6.72 27.79
N ALA A 300 20.76 -6.23 28.92
CA ALA A 300 19.90 -7.03 29.78
C ALA A 300 18.60 -7.42 29.07
N MET A 301 17.95 -6.48 28.36
CA MET A 301 16.74 -6.75 27.59
C MET A 301 16.99 -7.75 26.45
N ALA A 302 18.10 -7.62 25.73
CA ALA A 302 18.47 -8.54 24.66
C ALA A 302 18.75 -9.97 25.18
N LYS A 303 19.46 -10.11 26.31
CA LYS A 303 19.72 -11.41 26.96
C LYS A 303 18.42 -12.03 27.50
N ASP A 304 17.56 -11.24 28.12
CA ASP A 304 16.26 -11.71 28.62
C ASP A 304 15.35 -12.17 27.47
N ALA A 305 15.36 -11.46 26.34
CA ALA A 305 14.69 -11.89 25.13
C ALA A 305 15.25 -13.22 24.59
N ALA A 306 16.58 -13.40 24.58
CA ALA A 306 17.22 -14.66 24.18
C ALA A 306 16.77 -15.85 25.05
N VAL A 307 16.72 -15.66 26.37
CA VAL A 307 16.21 -16.69 27.31
C VAL A 307 14.73 -16.97 27.05
N THR A 308 13.93 -15.95 26.80
CA THR A 308 12.51 -16.11 26.47
C THR A 308 12.33 -16.88 25.16
N LEU A 309 13.17 -16.66 24.13
CA LEU A 309 13.14 -17.43 22.88
C LEU A 309 13.52 -18.91 23.09
N GLN A 310 14.43 -19.22 24.01
CA GLN A 310 14.71 -20.61 24.39
C GLN A 310 13.47 -21.28 25.02
N GLN A 311 12.72 -20.55 25.86
CA GLN A 311 11.45 -21.05 26.39
C GLN A 311 10.43 -21.32 25.29
N VAL A 312 10.35 -20.47 24.26
CA VAL A 312 9.50 -20.71 23.08
C VAL A 312 9.85 -22.04 22.41
N GLN A 313 11.15 -22.33 22.23
CA GLN A 313 11.61 -23.58 21.63
C GLN A 313 11.24 -24.81 22.47
N VAL A 314 11.33 -24.71 23.80
CA VAL A 314 10.89 -25.77 24.72
C VAL A 314 9.38 -25.99 24.63
N LEU A 315 8.59 -24.92 24.68
CA LEU A 315 7.12 -24.97 24.59
C LEU A 315 6.61 -25.52 23.26
N MET A 316 7.34 -25.28 22.16
CA MET A 316 7.07 -25.93 20.88
C MET A 316 7.27 -27.45 20.93
N GLY A 317 8.29 -27.92 21.65
CA GLY A 317 8.52 -29.36 21.87
C GLY A 317 7.45 -30.01 22.75
N GLU A 318 6.89 -29.24 23.68
CA GLU A 318 5.79 -29.67 24.57
C GLU A 318 4.40 -29.56 23.92
N SER A 319 4.31 -29.18 22.65
CA SER A 319 3.04 -29.00 21.90
C SER A 319 2.08 -27.98 22.51
N ASN A 320 2.59 -26.91 23.12
CA ASN A 320 1.79 -25.80 23.67
C ASN A 320 1.97 -24.50 22.85
N PRO A 321 1.35 -24.41 21.65
CA PRO A 321 1.58 -23.29 20.74
C PRO A 321 1.04 -21.94 21.25
N THR A 322 -0.01 -21.94 22.07
CA THR A 322 -0.61 -20.72 22.61
C THR A 322 0.33 -20.02 23.59
N GLU A 323 0.96 -20.78 24.49
CA GLU A 323 1.95 -20.25 25.42
C GLU A 323 3.23 -19.84 24.68
N ALA A 324 3.65 -20.65 23.70
CA ALA A 324 4.79 -20.34 22.84
C ALA A 324 4.64 -18.99 22.12
N ILE A 325 3.45 -18.68 21.58
CA ILE A 325 3.18 -17.38 20.93
C ILE A 325 3.19 -16.23 21.94
N THR A 326 2.64 -16.44 23.13
CA THR A 326 2.65 -15.41 24.18
C THR A 326 4.10 -15.06 24.55
N LYS A 327 4.95 -16.07 24.71
CA LYS A 327 6.38 -15.90 24.98
C LYS A 327 7.14 -15.31 23.79
N LEU A 328 6.79 -15.69 22.57
CA LEU A 328 7.36 -15.09 21.36
C LEU A 328 7.03 -13.60 21.26
N LYS A 329 5.79 -13.20 21.58
CA LYS A 329 5.36 -11.80 21.63
C LYS A 329 6.12 -11.01 22.68
N GLU A 330 6.30 -11.59 23.87
CA GLU A 330 7.11 -11.01 24.95
C GLU A 330 8.56 -10.80 24.50
N ALA A 331 9.19 -11.85 23.95
CA ALA A 331 10.56 -11.79 23.43
C ALA A 331 10.72 -10.75 22.33
N SER A 332 9.84 -10.77 21.33
CA SER A 332 9.83 -9.81 20.22
C SER A 332 9.73 -8.38 20.72
N THR A 333 8.78 -8.09 21.62
CA THR A 333 8.62 -6.74 22.21
C THR A 333 9.90 -6.28 22.90
N LYS A 334 10.53 -7.14 23.71
CA LYS A 334 11.79 -6.80 24.40
C LYS A 334 12.93 -6.56 23.41
N THR A 335 13.07 -7.41 22.40
CA THR A 335 14.10 -7.29 21.36
C THR A 335 13.98 -5.99 20.60
N PHE A 336 12.79 -5.65 20.11
CA PHE A 336 12.60 -4.45 19.29
C PHE A 336 12.68 -3.16 20.11
N LEU A 337 12.22 -3.16 21.38
CA LEU A 337 12.47 -2.04 22.28
C LEU A 337 13.97 -1.82 22.52
N ALA A 338 14.73 -2.90 22.73
CA ALA A 338 16.18 -2.81 22.87
C ALA A 338 16.84 -2.28 21.58
N GLN A 339 16.38 -2.71 20.40
CA GLN A 339 16.86 -2.21 19.11
C GLN A 339 16.63 -0.70 18.95
N THR A 340 15.43 -0.20 19.26
CA THR A 340 15.10 1.22 19.18
C THR A 340 15.98 2.05 20.13
N GLU A 341 16.22 1.59 21.35
CA GLU A 341 17.10 2.29 22.30
C GLU A 341 18.57 2.29 21.85
N VAL A 342 19.07 1.21 21.24
CA VAL A 342 20.42 1.20 20.62
C VAL A 342 20.51 2.26 19.52
N GLN A 343 19.51 2.35 18.63
CA GLN A 343 19.54 3.37 17.56
C GLN A 343 19.44 4.80 18.11
N LYS A 344 18.66 5.01 19.17
CA LYS A 344 18.50 6.32 19.83
C LYS A 344 19.78 6.78 20.52
N THR A 345 20.51 5.88 21.17
CA THR A 345 21.81 6.20 21.79
C THR A 345 22.88 6.51 20.73
N ALA A 346 22.85 5.82 19.59
CA ALA A 346 23.70 6.14 18.45
C ALA A 346 23.40 7.54 17.86
N ALA A 347 22.12 7.97 17.84
CA ALA A 347 21.72 9.29 17.36
C ALA A 347 22.21 10.44 18.25
N ALA A 348 22.37 10.20 19.55
CA ALA A 348 22.63 11.22 20.56
C ALA A 348 24.12 11.59 20.72
N SER A 349 25.04 10.92 20.01
CA SER A 349 26.46 11.30 19.99
C SER A 349 26.68 12.38 18.92
N PRO A 350 26.88 13.67 19.29
CA PRO A 350 27.24 14.68 18.32
C PRO A 350 28.63 14.38 17.76
N VAL A 351 28.73 14.37 16.43
CA VAL A 351 30.02 14.49 15.73
C VAL A 351 30.50 15.93 15.93
N ASP A 352 31.01 16.25 17.12
CA ASP A 352 31.59 17.55 17.42
C ASP A 352 33.04 17.57 16.92
N GLY A 353 33.17 17.66 15.59
CA GLY A 353 34.42 17.81 14.86
C GLY A 353 34.50 19.14 14.09
N ALA A 354 33.63 20.11 14.39
CA ALA A 354 33.72 21.46 13.85
C ALA A 354 34.46 22.37 14.83
N ALA A 355 35.78 22.46 14.66
CA ALA A 355 36.63 23.36 15.42
C ALA A 355 36.11 24.82 15.37
N PRO A 356 35.98 25.53 16.50
CA PRO A 356 35.78 26.97 16.50
C PRO A 356 37.12 27.63 16.16
N GLY A 357 37.25 28.10 14.91
CA GLY A 357 38.34 28.97 14.51
C GLY A 357 38.30 30.25 15.32
N GLY A 358 39.14 30.34 16.35
CA GLY A 358 39.40 31.56 17.09
C GLY A 358 40.19 32.54 16.22
N ASN A 359 39.58 33.69 15.92
CA ASN A 359 40.30 34.88 15.46
C ASN A 359 40.26 35.92 16.58
N ALA A 360 41.23 35.83 17.47
CA ALA A 360 41.56 36.89 18.41
C ALA A 360 42.60 37.82 17.75
N SER A 361 42.15 39.04 17.47
CA SER A 361 42.82 40.31 17.76
C SER A 361 44.35 40.37 17.67
N SER A 362 44.84 41.11 16.67
CA SER A 362 46.07 41.90 16.78
C SER A 362 45.91 43.23 16.03
N THR A 363 45.58 44.26 16.80
CA THR A 363 45.80 45.67 16.43
C THR A 363 47.30 45.98 16.50
N PRO A 364 47.82 46.86 15.63
CA PRO A 364 48.48 48.03 16.21
C PRO A 364 48.05 49.36 15.54
N GLN A 365 48.28 50.41 16.32
CA GLN A 365 47.90 51.82 16.15
C GLN A 365 48.47 52.54 14.91
N VAL A 366 47.64 53.44 14.36
CA VAL A 366 47.83 54.89 14.09
C VAL A 366 49.21 55.38 13.65
N VAL A 367 49.30 55.91 12.41
CA VAL A 367 49.93 57.22 12.11
C VAL A 367 49.19 57.91 10.93
N ASN A 368 48.84 59.18 11.13
CA ASN A 368 48.32 60.18 10.20
C ASN A 368 49.22 60.45 8.96
N SER A 369 48.61 60.89 7.85
CA SER A 369 48.99 62.04 6.97
C SER A 369 48.35 61.81 5.59
N ALA A 370 47.32 62.56 5.20
CA ALA A 370 47.42 63.86 4.52
C ALA A 370 48.24 63.80 3.21
N LEU A 371 47.58 63.82 2.05
CA LEU A 371 47.77 64.85 1.01
C LEU A 371 46.81 64.63 -0.18
N GLU A 372 46.55 65.77 -0.81
CA GLU A 372 45.58 66.18 -1.83
C GLU A 372 45.60 65.47 -3.21
N PRO A 373 44.61 65.80 -4.08
CA PRO A 373 44.47 65.29 -5.43
C PRO A 373 45.20 66.16 -6.47
N GLU A 374 45.54 65.60 -7.63
CA GLU A 374 45.75 66.39 -8.85
C GLU A 374 45.02 65.78 -10.04
N GLU A 375 44.25 66.67 -10.67
CA GLU A 375 43.79 66.63 -12.05
C GLU A 375 44.97 66.73 -13.03
N GLU A 376 44.85 66.10 -14.20
CA GLU A 376 45.16 66.66 -15.54
C GLU A 376 45.00 65.49 -16.54
N ASP A 377 44.01 65.43 -17.43
CA ASP A 377 43.59 66.28 -18.54
C ASP A 377 44.21 65.86 -19.91
N ILE A 378 43.33 65.93 -20.92
CA ILE A 378 43.48 66.11 -22.37
C ILE A 378 44.02 65.06 -23.38
N ALA A 379 43.22 65.02 -24.48
CA ALA A 379 43.51 64.83 -25.92
C ALA A 379 43.40 63.40 -26.52
N THR A 380 42.31 63.05 -27.24
CA THR A 380 41.86 63.37 -28.63
C THR A 380 42.62 62.68 -29.78
N THR A 381 41.83 62.30 -30.84
CA THR A 381 42.24 62.11 -32.26
C THR A 381 42.91 60.75 -32.57
N THR A 382 42.61 59.90 -33.59
CA THR A 382 41.91 59.91 -34.91
C THR A 382 41.73 58.43 -35.34
N LYS A 383 40.61 57.98 -35.93
CA LYS A 383 40.23 57.93 -37.37
C LYS A 383 41.28 57.36 -38.37
N SER A 384 40.83 56.35 -39.12
CA SER A 384 41.14 56.03 -40.55
C SER A 384 42.17 54.94 -40.88
N GLY A 385 41.67 53.85 -41.47
CA GLY A 385 42.09 53.38 -42.80
C GLY A 385 43.19 52.31 -42.88
N GLY A 386 42.84 51.14 -43.40
CA GLY A 386 43.73 50.04 -43.78
C GLY A 386 42.96 48.75 -43.98
#